data_AF-A0A7C1WJ41-F1
#
_entry.id   AF-A0A7C1WJ41-F1
#
_cell.length_a   1.000
_cell.length_b   1.000
_cell.length_c   1.000
_cell.angle_alpha   90.00
_cell.angle_beta   90.00
_cell.angle_gamma   90.00
#
_symmetry.space_group_name_H-M   'P 1'
#
loop_
_entity.id
_entity.type
_entity.pdbx_description
1 polymer ?
#
loop_
_entity_poly.entity_id
_entity_poly.type
_entity_poly.pdbx_seq_one_letter_code
_entity_poly.pdbx_strand_id
1 'polypeptide(L)'
;MSEPEIKKLLEGPLKVVNIGLREFALELGKQGVEAVNVDWSPPAGGNPDLAGLSAKLLGDRGGCIEAANRQALRRLLSGDPVLVDVIPAADAIAGLKDRMILHAGPPIDWDHMCGPMRGAV
;
A
#
# COMPACT_ATOMS: atom_id res chain seq x y z
N MET A 1 9.35 9.76 6.51
CA MET A 1 10.67 10.40 6.33
C MET A 1 10.59 11.34 5.16
N SER A 2 11.06 12.56 5.32
CA SER A 2 11.20 13.55 4.27
C SER A 2 12.38 13.20 3.35
N GLU A 3 12.35 13.67 2.10
CA GLU A 3 13.40 13.46 1.11
C GLU A 3 14.82 13.88 1.58
N PRO A 4 14.99 14.98 2.35
CA PRO A 4 16.27 15.34 2.96
C PRO A 4 16.76 14.30 3.98
N GLU A 5 15.85 13.65 4.71
CA GLU A 5 16.21 12.64 5.70
C GLU A 5 16.68 11.33 5.05
N ILE A 6 16.11 10.98 3.88
CA ILE A 6 16.58 9.83 3.08
C ILE A 6 17.99 10.11 2.53
N LYS A 7 18.23 11.30 1.97
CA LYS A 7 19.56 11.68 1.47
C LYS A 7 20.60 11.66 2.59
N LYS A 8 20.27 12.23 3.74
CA LYS A 8 21.12 12.20 4.94
C LYS A 8 21.43 10.79 5.44
N LEU A 9 20.50 9.84 5.30
CA LEU A 9 20.72 8.43 5.64
C LEU A 9 21.79 7.77 4.75
N LEU A 10 21.88 8.18 3.48
CA LEU A 10 22.78 7.60 2.48
C LEU A 10 24.14 8.32 2.38
N GLU A 11 24.31 9.44 3.08
CA GLU A 11 25.55 10.24 3.09
C GLU A 11 26.64 9.63 4.01
N GLY A 12 26.28 8.69 4.88
CA GLY A 12 27.19 8.05 5.84
C GLY A 12 27.23 6.53 5.75
N PRO A 13 27.98 5.86 6.63
CA PRO A 13 28.03 4.40 6.69
C PRO A 13 26.63 3.81 6.91
N LEU A 14 26.19 2.94 6.00
CA LEU A 14 24.88 2.32 6.04
C LEU A 14 24.82 1.22 7.12
N LYS A 15 23.74 1.22 7.89
CA LYS A 15 23.36 0.11 8.77
C LYS A 15 22.16 -0.59 8.19
N VAL A 16 22.34 -1.82 7.72
CA VAL A 16 21.32 -2.53 6.96
C VAL A 16 20.73 -3.66 7.78
N VAL A 17 19.40 -3.79 7.77
CA VAL A 17 18.69 -4.97 8.25
C VAL A 17 18.17 -5.72 7.03
N ASN A 18 18.75 -6.88 6.74
CA ASN A 18 18.31 -7.72 5.63
C ASN A 18 17.21 -8.69 6.08
N ILE A 19 16.15 -8.80 5.29
CA ILE A 19 15.07 -9.77 5.49
C ILE A 19 14.89 -10.52 4.17
N GLY A 20 14.93 -11.85 4.23
CA GLY A 20 14.84 -12.71 3.05
C GLY A 20 16.15 -13.44 2.76
N LEU A 21 16.63 -13.39 1.50
CA LEU A 21 17.80 -14.15 1.07
C LEU A 21 19.08 -13.67 1.77
N ARG A 22 19.79 -14.60 2.42
CA ARG A 22 21.00 -14.31 3.20
C ARG A 22 22.15 -13.80 2.33
N GLU A 23 22.16 -14.16 1.06
CA GLU A 23 23.16 -13.79 0.07
C GLU A 23 23.28 -12.27 -0.08
N PHE A 24 22.18 -11.52 0.09
CA PHE A 24 22.21 -10.06 0.06
C PHE A 24 22.98 -9.46 1.24
N ALA A 25 22.82 -10.01 2.45
CA ALA A 25 23.61 -9.59 3.61
C ALA A 25 25.11 -9.92 3.44
N LEU A 26 25.42 -11.08 2.86
CA LEU A 26 26.81 -11.48 2.60
C LEU A 26 27.49 -10.58 1.57
N GLU A 27 26.77 -10.22 0.50
CA GLU A 27 27.30 -9.35 -0.55
C GLU A 27 27.56 -7.93 -0.03
N LEU A 28 26.66 -7.39 0.79
CA LEU A 28 26.86 -6.12 1.50
C LEU A 28 28.10 -6.16 2.40
N GLY A 29 28.31 -7.28 3.12
CA GLY A 29 29.49 -7.48 3.97
C GLY A 29 30.81 -7.48 3.17
N LYS A 30 30.84 -8.08 1.97
CA LYS A 30 32.02 -8.03 1.09
C LYS A 30 32.35 -6.62 0.61
N GLN A 31 31.34 -5.77 0.50
CA GLN A 31 31.49 -4.36 0.13
C GLN A 31 31.79 -3.46 1.36
N GLY A 32 31.98 -4.05 2.54
CA GLY A 32 32.32 -3.33 3.77
C GLY A 32 31.12 -2.66 4.45
N VAL A 33 29.88 -3.01 4.07
CA VAL A 33 28.66 -2.48 4.68
C VAL A 33 28.22 -3.38 5.84
N GLU A 34 27.91 -2.79 6.99
CA GLU A 34 27.40 -3.51 8.16
C GLU A 34 25.94 -3.92 7.94
N ALA A 35 25.69 -5.23 7.80
CA ALA A 35 24.36 -5.79 7.60
C ALA A 35 24.03 -6.87 8.63
N VAL A 36 22.86 -6.76 9.25
CA VAL A 36 22.28 -7.79 10.12
C VAL A 36 21.25 -8.57 9.32
N ASN A 37 21.45 -9.87 9.18
CA ASN A 37 20.46 -10.74 8.55
C ASN A 37 19.43 -11.21 9.58
N VAL A 38 18.16 -10.88 9.35
CA VAL A 38 17.05 -11.42 10.12
C VAL A 38 16.68 -12.76 9.50
N ASP A 39 16.76 -13.83 10.29
CA ASP A 39 16.28 -15.15 9.92
C ASP A 39 14.74 -15.19 10.04
N TRP A 40 14.08 -14.51 9.11
CA TRP A 40 12.63 -14.40 9.07
C TRP A 40 12.03 -15.54 8.25
N SER A 41 10.96 -16.13 8.78
CA SER A 41 10.10 -17.07 8.06
C SER A 41 8.62 -16.76 8.31
N PRO A 42 7.70 -17.14 7.40
CA PRO A 42 6.27 -16.99 7.61
C PRO A 42 5.83 -17.64 8.94
N PRO A 43 4.78 -17.11 9.61
CA PRO A 43 4.21 -17.76 10.78
C PRO A 43 3.93 -19.24 10.50
N ALA A 44 4.12 -20.08 11.51
CA ALA A 44 4.07 -21.53 11.37
C ALA A 44 5.15 -22.15 10.45
N GLY A 45 6.24 -21.43 10.15
CA GLY A 45 7.41 -21.96 9.44
C GLY A 45 7.13 -22.34 8.00
N GLY A 46 6.13 -21.71 7.36
CA GLY A 46 5.68 -22.10 6.03
C GLY A 46 5.03 -23.48 5.97
N ASN A 47 4.64 -24.05 7.12
CA ASN A 47 3.98 -25.35 7.18
C ASN A 47 2.65 -25.30 6.41
N PRO A 48 2.50 -26.07 5.32
CA PRO A 48 1.30 -26.03 4.49
C PRO A 48 0.04 -26.50 5.23
N ASP A 49 0.17 -27.35 6.25
CA ASP A 49 -0.95 -27.80 7.07
C ASP A 49 -1.44 -26.68 8.01
N LEU A 50 -0.53 -25.89 8.56
CA LEU A 50 -0.88 -24.75 9.43
C LEU A 50 -1.37 -23.53 8.62
N ALA A 51 -0.84 -23.33 7.41
CA ALA A 51 -1.41 -22.42 6.43
C ALA A 51 -2.82 -22.88 6.01
N GLY A 52 -2.99 -24.19 5.79
CA GLY A 52 -4.28 -24.82 5.55
C GLY A 52 -5.23 -24.71 6.74
N LEU A 53 -4.73 -24.73 7.97
CA LEU A 53 -5.53 -24.50 9.17
C LEU A 53 -5.98 -23.05 9.28
N SER A 54 -5.11 -22.08 8.95
CA SER A 54 -5.51 -20.66 8.82
C SER A 54 -6.56 -20.46 7.73
N ALA A 55 -6.45 -21.17 6.60
CA ALA A 55 -7.47 -21.20 5.57
C ALA A 55 -8.78 -21.86 6.05
N LYS A 56 -8.70 -22.88 6.92
CA LYS A 56 -9.88 -23.47 7.61
C LYS A 56 -10.45 -22.56 8.70
N LEU A 57 -9.65 -21.68 9.32
CA LEU A 57 -10.09 -20.70 10.32
C LEU A 57 -10.90 -19.55 9.70
N LEU A 58 -10.80 -19.32 8.39
CA LEU A 58 -11.81 -18.56 7.63
C LEU A 58 -13.20 -19.23 7.70
N GLY A 59 -13.27 -20.49 8.14
CA GLY A 59 -14.46 -21.22 8.54
C GLY A 59 -15.52 -21.30 7.45
N ASP A 60 -16.78 -21.32 7.86
CA ASP A 60 -17.95 -21.34 6.97
C ASP A 60 -18.07 -20.09 6.08
N ARG A 61 -17.29 -19.03 6.38
CA ARG A 61 -17.29 -17.78 5.62
C ARG A 61 -16.36 -17.80 4.41
N GLY A 62 -15.46 -18.78 4.29
CA GLY A 62 -14.55 -18.88 3.15
C GLY A 62 -15.28 -18.87 1.81
N GLY A 63 -16.38 -19.61 1.71
CA GLY A 63 -17.21 -19.67 0.50
C GLY A 63 -17.90 -18.34 0.18
N CYS A 64 -18.44 -17.62 1.17
CA CYS A 64 -19.12 -16.35 0.94
C CYS A 64 -18.13 -15.21 0.63
N ILE A 65 -16.96 -15.20 1.26
CA ILE A 65 -15.85 -14.27 0.95
C ILE A 65 -15.38 -14.49 -0.48
N GLU A 66 -15.15 -15.74 -0.87
CA GLU A 66 -14.70 -16.06 -2.23
C GLU A 66 -15.74 -15.68 -3.28
N ALA A 67 -17.03 -15.92 -3.02
CA ALA A 67 -18.11 -15.47 -3.89
C ALA A 67 -18.17 -13.93 -4.00
N ALA A 68 -18.01 -13.21 -2.88
CA ALA A 68 -17.99 -11.75 -2.85
C ALA A 68 -16.79 -11.18 -3.62
N ASN A 69 -15.60 -11.75 -3.41
CA ASN A 69 -14.37 -11.36 -4.11
C ASN A 69 -14.48 -11.59 -5.61
N ARG A 70 -15.02 -12.74 -6.04
CA ARG A 70 -15.27 -13.05 -7.45
C ARG A 70 -16.20 -12.03 -8.09
N GLN A 71 -17.26 -11.62 -7.39
CA GLN A 71 -18.19 -10.62 -7.90
C GLN A 71 -17.56 -9.23 -7.97
N ALA A 72 -16.77 -8.84 -6.97
CA ALA A 72 -16.05 -7.56 -6.97
C ALA A 72 -15.04 -7.50 -8.12
N LEU A 73 -14.23 -8.56 -8.28
CA LEU A 73 -13.24 -8.66 -9.34
C LEU A 73 -13.89 -8.67 -10.73
N ARG A 74 -15.00 -9.41 -10.91
CA ARG A 74 -15.77 -9.40 -12.16
C ARG A 74 -16.17 -7.97 -12.55
N ARG A 75 -16.75 -7.21 -11.61
CA ARG A 75 -17.20 -5.82 -11.88
C ARG A 75 -16.03 -4.90 -12.23
N LEU A 76 -14.90 -5.06 -11.55
CA LEU A 76 -13.69 -4.28 -11.83
C LEU A 76 -13.12 -4.59 -13.22
N LEU A 77 -13.00 -5.87 -13.57
CA LEU A 77 -12.39 -6.32 -14.82
C LEU A 77 -13.31 -6.19 -16.04
N SER A 78 -14.63 -6.24 -15.86
CA SER A 78 -15.60 -6.09 -16.94
C SER A 78 -15.94 -4.62 -17.26
N GLY A 79 -15.31 -3.67 -16.56
CA GLY A 79 -15.48 -2.26 -16.85
C GLY A 79 -14.78 -1.87 -18.14
N ASP A 80 -15.51 -1.22 -19.05
CA ASP A 80 -14.96 -0.62 -20.27
C ASP A 80 -15.34 0.87 -20.32
N PRO A 81 -14.71 1.70 -19.46
CA PRO A 81 -15.06 3.12 -19.35
C PRO A 81 -14.60 3.89 -20.59
N VAL A 82 -15.53 4.66 -21.18
CA VAL A 82 -15.27 5.55 -22.32
C VAL A 82 -15.57 7.00 -21.94
N LEU A 83 -14.82 7.94 -22.51
CA LEU A 83 -15.06 9.37 -22.33
C LEU A 83 -16.35 9.77 -23.07
N VAL A 84 -17.33 10.28 -22.33
CA VAL A 84 -18.63 10.72 -22.89
C VAL A 84 -18.64 12.24 -23.11
N ASP A 85 -18.20 13.03 -22.13
CA ASP A 85 -18.22 14.50 -22.19
C ASP A 85 -17.27 15.13 -21.16
N VAL A 86 -17.06 16.45 -21.25
CA VAL A 86 -16.35 17.28 -20.28
C VAL A 86 -17.25 18.44 -19.85
N ILE A 87 -17.73 18.39 -18.61
CA ILE A 87 -18.67 19.36 -18.04
C ILE A 87 -18.14 19.92 -16.70
N PRO A 88 -18.66 21.06 -16.21
CA PRO A 88 -18.36 21.56 -14.88
C PRO A 88 -18.65 20.53 -13.78
N ALA A 89 -17.80 20.48 -12.75
CA ALA A 89 -17.94 19.50 -11.67
C ALA A 89 -19.28 19.59 -10.91
N ALA A 90 -19.83 20.81 -10.79
CA ALA A 90 -21.13 21.05 -10.16
C ALA A 90 -22.30 20.38 -10.90
N ASP A 91 -22.16 20.17 -12.21
CA ASP A 91 -23.17 19.51 -13.03
C ASP A 91 -23.04 17.97 -12.99
N ALA A 92 -21.82 17.46 -12.76
CA ALA A 92 -21.53 16.02 -12.75
C ALA A 92 -21.65 15.36 -11.36
N ILE A 93 -21.31 16.06 -10.29
CA ILE A 93 -21.15 15.49 -8.95
C ILE A 93 -22.33 15.87 -8.06
N ALA A 94 -23.23 14.91 -7.82
CA ALA A 94 -24.33 15.09 -6.88
C ALA A 94 -23.81 15.41 -5.46
N GLY A 95 -24.26 16.55 -4.91
CA GLY A 95 -23.90 16.99 -3.56
C GLY A 95 -22.71 17.95 -3.47
N LEU A 96 -22.07 18.29 -4.60
CA LEU A 96 -21.06 19.36 -4.62
C LEU A 96 -21.74 20.73 -4.40
N LYS A 97 -21.29 21.47 -3.38
CA LYS A 97 -21.84 22.79 -3.02
C LYS A 97 -20.95 23.91 -3.55
N ASP A 98 -21.50 25.13 -3.64
CA ASP A 98 -20.82 26.33 -4.17
C ASP A 98 -19.39 26.55 -3.64
N ARG A 99 -19.18 26.41 -2.33
CA ARG A 99 -17.86 26.60 -1.67
C ARG A 99 -17.28 25.30 -1.14
N MET A 100 -17.39 24.23 -1.93
CA MET A 100 -16.85 22.91 -1.61
C MET A 100 -15.74 22.54 -2.59
N ILE A 101 -14.56 22.25 -2.05
CA ILE A 101 -13.41 21.74 -2.81
C ILE A 101 -13.15 20.31 -2.35
N LEU A 102 -12.93 19.40 -3.31
CA LEU A 102 -12.58 18.00 -3.04
C LEU A 102 -11.07 17.80 -3.10
N HIS A 103 -10.53 16.92 -2.27
CA HIS A 103 -9.13 16.55 -2.28
C HIS A 103 -8.97 15.02 -2.39
N ALA A 104 -7.76 14.57 -2.73
CA ALA A 104 -7.43 13.15 -2.80
C ALA A 104 -7.22 12.56 -1.39
N GLY A 105 -7.46 11.25 -1.26
CA GLY A 105 -7.18 10.49 -0.04
C GLY A 105 -8.36 10.42 0.94
N PRO A 106 -8.12 9.87 2.15
CA PRO A 106 -9.14 9.79 3.20
C PRO A 106 -9.46 11.18 3.77
N PRO A 107 -10.55 11.33 4.55
CA PRO A 107 -10.88 12.59 5.20
C PRO A 107 -9.72 13.15 6.03
N ILE A 108 -9.40 14.43 5.83
CA ILE A 108 -8.34 15.14 6.55
C ILE A 108 -8.69 16.62 6.66
N ASP A 109 -8.52 17.20 7.84
CA ASP A 109 -8.69 18.63 8.03
C ASP A 109 -7.52 19.41 7.41
N TRP A 110 -7.77 20.64 6.98
CA TRP A 110 -6.77 21.50 6.32
C TRP A 110 -5.48 21.64 7.15
N ASP A 111 -5.60 21.72 8.48
CA ASP A 111 -4.48 21.81 9.41
C ASP A 111 -3.58 20.57 9.47
N HIS A 112 -4.01 19.45 8.90
CA HIS A 112 -3.21 18.23 8.79
C HIS A 112 -2.77 17.94 7.35
N MET A 113 -3.24 18.72 6.36
CA MET A 113 -2.80 18.61 4.98
C MET A 113 -1.31 18.96 4.84
N CYS A 114 -0.62 18.25 3.94
CA CYS A 114 0.75 18.56 3.57
C CYS A 114 0.82 19.88 2.77
N GLY A 115 2.01 20.48 2.69
CA GLY A 115 2.21 21.78 2.02
C GLY A 115 1.61 21.86 0.60
N PRO A 116 1.89 20.90 -0.30
CA PRO A 116 1.32 20.92 -1.66
C PRO A 116 -0.21 20.91 -1.70
N MET A 117 -0.86 20.13 -0.82
CA MET A 117 -2.31 20.04 -0.79
C MET A 117 -2.95 21.34 -0.28
N ARG A 118 -2.34 21.98 0.73
CA ARG A 118 -2.79 23.31 1.19
C ARG A 118 -2.64 24.41 0.16
N GLY A 119 -1.60 24.33 -0.68
CA GLY A 119 -1.41 25.30 -1.77
C GLY A 119 -2.41 25.14 -2.92
N ALA A 120 -3.10 23.99 -3.00
CA ALA A 120 -4.05 23.70 -4.07
C ALA A 120 -5.52 24.02 -3.70
N VAL A 121 -5.84 24.14 -2.41
CA VAL A 121 -7.21 24.34 -1.90
C VAL A 121 -7.44 25.75 -1.35
#